data_AF-A0A2V3IK32-F1
#
_entry.id   AF-A0A2V3IK32-F1
#
_cell.length_a   1.000
_cell.length_b   1.000
_cell.length_c   1.000
_cell.angle_alpha   90.00
_cell.angle_beta   90.00
_cell.angle_gamma   90.00
#
_symmetry.space_group_name_H-M   'P 1'
#
loop_
_entity.id
_entity.type
_entity.pdbx_description
1 polymer ?
#
loop_
_entity_poly.entity_id
_entity_poly.type
_entity_poly.pdbx_seq_one_letter_code
_entity_poly.pdbx_strand_id
1 'polypeptide(L)'
;MARFILIPHVVRVALIFRFLLSSVEASKCKRVKDAAYYLALPDNELLAVAASKSRIGDCYLQKTSPSASATCDLYVKSAFVGNDGDRGWPKSLQDTGTGCVRAPSLRRRVRSCPYANSVYNISSSIAQLFCTDDGDANAVSMLRHAIRNKACNISSSSPQVESCRQGTTACRCDLRSSCPARGPPVILPTTLTLDRIRRCRTSSFFSCDSTLVRPEYRVFDDSGMSKSHQKQVYLTQVNSPRKSKTRNLVLGIAGQQFRVNAMIGDVQVGRLGDASGVTGQKEAYSSGFDKTQGSLRKDISPEGLISQIMKTGYFSLEDTFVGLIFDARFNYEFRKKAKDRNEEGYYKFIMKKLGNDVGTIYLAGHSRGGCLAMRLASRLNARFPKARIVVHNFDAVCTKPSIITSSEFGVTASPIRYNPLNRKYFVYMTNLKERFVNRDCLSVRAFLSGEQPVNIGILNSIFRRFRAFGHLGFVSSEKTEDYLWNNKGITWYTESMHNDTHGRIDNNYHDLAVQHFVASMKLLPCACGTKLE
;
A
#
# COMPACT_ATOMS: atom_id res chain seq x y z
N MET A 1 82.22 -21.73 56.95
CA MET A 1 81.75 -22.68 55.92
C MET A 1 80.24 -22.50 55.82
N ALA A 2 79.69 -21.67 54.94
CA ALA A 2 79.60 -21.76 53.48
C ALA A 2 78.72 -22.94 52.98
N ARG A 3 77.45 -22.66 52.63
CA ARG A 3 76.85 -22.78 51.28
C ARG A 3 75.35 -22.40 51.38
N PHE A 4 74.72 -21.36 50.79
CA PHE A 4 74.62 -20.76 49.44
C PHE A 4 73.52 -21.38 48.56
N ILE A 5 72.73 -20.46 47.92
CA ILE A 5 72.02 -20.58 46.62
C ILE A 5 70.53 -21.09 46.72
N LEU A 6 69.46 -20.54 46.09
CA LEU A 6 69.24 -19.80 44.81
C LEU A 6 67.95 -18.93 44.89
N ILE A 7 67.99 -17.73 44.29
CA ILE A 7 66.83 -16.98 43.74
C ILE A 7 66.84 -17.21 42.21
N PRO A 8 65.70 -17.28 41.51
CA PRO A 8 65.57 -16.33 40.40
C PRO A 8 64.18 -15.70 40.21
N HIS A 9 64.26 -14.39 39.95
CA HIS A 9 63.44 -13.50 39.10
C HIS A 9 62.27 -14.09 38.26
N VAL A 10 61.14 -13.35 38.21
CA VAL A 10 60.55 -12.68 37.02
C VAL A 10 59.39 -11.76 37.51
N VAL A 11 59.64 -10.45 37.69
CA VAL A 11 59.21 -9.33 36.80
C VAL A 11 57.73 -8.93 36.90
N ARG A 12 57.52 -7.80 37.60
CA ARG A 12 56.68 -6.64 37.24
C ARG A 12 55.72 -6.82 36.06
N VAL A 13 54.40 -6.78 36.28
CA VAL A 13 53.41 -5.86 35.65
C VAL A 13 52.07 -6.08 36.37
N ALA A 14 51.79 -5.33 37.44
CA ALA A 14 50.45 -5.31 38.04
C ALA A 14 50.22 -4.01 38.81
N LEU A 15 50.55 -2.86 38.21
CA LEU A 15 50.34 -1.54 38.85
C LEU A 15 50.29 -0.39 37.83
N ILE A 16 49.63 -0.59 36.68
CA ILE A 16 49.12 0.51 35.83
C ILE A 16 47.81 0.03 35.20
N PHE A 17 46.71 0.03 35.97
CA PHE A 17 45.35 -0.11 35.43
C PHE A 17 44.37 0.67 36.31
N ARG A 18 44.75 1.91 36.68
CA ARG A 18 43.92 2.79 37.52
C ARG A 18 43.76 4.23 37.01
N PHE A 19 44.10 4.51 35.76
CA PHE A 19 43.78 5.77 35.10
C PHE A 19 43.57 5.50 33.61
N LEU A 20 42.33 5.24 33.20
CA LEU A 20 41.78 5.38 31.83
C LEU A 20 40.27 5.03 31.85
N LEU A 21 39.54 5.45 32.88
CA LEU A 21 38.09 5.62 32.80
C LEU A 21 37.84 7.07 32.40
N SER A 22 38.20 7.40 31.15
CA SER A 22 37.64 8.56 30.48
C SER A 22 36.15 8.30 30.31
N SER A 23 35.36 9.13 30.97
CA SER A 23 33.94 9.35 30.70
C SER A 23 33.72 9.54 29.20
N VAL A 24 33.33 8.47 28.51
CA VAL A 24 32.76 8.54 27.17
C VAL A 24 31.35 9.10 27.35
N GLU A 25 31.21 10.43 27.30
CA GLU A 25 29.92 11.03 27.02
C GLU A 25 29.44 10.48 25.68
N ALA A 26 28.41 9.64 25.72
CA ALA A 26 27.74 9.17 24.53
C ALA A 26 27.20 10.41 23.80
N SER A 27 27.91 10.82 22.75
CA SER A 27 27.49 11.87 21.83
C SER A 27 26.18 11.42 21.17
N LYS A 28 25.06 11.94 21.68
CA LYS A 28 23.73 11.68 21.14
C LYS A 28 23.71 12.18 19.70
N CYS A 29 23.83 11.27 18.74
CA CYS A 29 23.57 11.56 17.32
C CYS A 29 22.14 12.09 17.20
N LYS A 30 22.00 13.42 17.12
CA LYS A 30 20.71 14.09 16.98
C LYS A 30 20.22 13.81 15.56
N ARG A 31 19.37 12.79 15.42
CA ARG A 31 18.78 12.42 14.14
C ARG A 31 18.04 13.63 13.56
N VAL A 32 18.47 14.08 12.37
CA VAL A 32 17.73 15.11 11.63
C VAL A 32 16.36 14.54 11.27
N LYS A 33 15.30 15.20 11.76
CA LYS A 33 13.91 14.83 11.52
C LYS A 33 13.48 15.43 10.18
N ASP A 34 13.18 14.59 9.20
CA ASP A 34 12.73 15.02 7.87
C ASP A 34 11.19 15.06 7.77
N ALA A 35 10.66 15.48 6.61
CA ALA A 35 9.21 15.57 6.40
C ALA A 35 8.50 14.22 6.57
N ALA A 36 9.15 13.12 6.17
CA ALA A 36 8.57 11.78 6.29
C ALA A 36 8.43 11.35 7.75
N TYR A 37 9.41 11.68 8.60
CA TYR A 37 9.33 11.48 10.04
C TYR A 37 8.08 12.16 10.63
N TYR A 38 7.88 13.45 10.38
CA TYR A 38 6.73 14.18 10.94
C TYR A 38 5.39 13.73 10.36
N LEU A 39 5.33 13.37 9.08
CA LEU A 39 4.12 12.83 8.46
C LEU A 39 3.72 11.46 9.02
N ALA A 40 4.67 10.71 9.57
CA ALA A 40 4.43 9.40 10.17
C ALA A 40 4.05 9.46 11.66
N LEU A 41 4.20 10.61 12.33
CA LEU A 41 3.86 10.73 13.75
C LEU A 41 2.34 10.57 13.98
N PRO A 42 1.93 9.88 15.06
CA PRO A 42 0.57 9.94 15.58
C PRO A 42 0.12 11.39 15.84
N ASP A 43 -1.19 11.64 15.76
CA ASP A 43 -1.77 12.98 15.84
C ASP A 43 -1.36 13.71 17.14
N ASN A 44 -1.48 13.04 18.29
CA ASN A 44 -1.10 13.57 19.60
C ASN A 44 0.40 13.90 19.70
N GLU A 45 1.27 13.09 19.11
CA GLU A 45 2.72 13.35 19.09
C GLU A 45 3.07 14.51 18.17
N LEU A 46 2.44 14.59 17.00
CA LEU A 46 2.64 15.69 16.06
C LEU A 46 2.18 17.03 16.66
N LEU A 47 1.03 17.03 17.33
CA LEU A 47 0.54 18.16 18.13
C LEU A 47 1.53 18.56 19.21
N ALA A 48 2.00 17.61 20.01
CA ALA A 48 2.95 17.87 21.09
C ALA A 48 4.24 18.51 20.56
N VAL A 49 4.80 17.98 19.47
CA VAL A 49 5.99 18.52 18.81
C VAL A 49 5.77 19.93 18.28
N ALA A 50 4.62 20.19 17.66
CA ALA A 50 4.31 21.50 17.10
C ALA A 50 3.96 22.55 18.17
N ALA A 51 3.46 22.11 19.33
CA ALA A 51 3.09 22.96 20.46
C ALA A 51 4.27 23.28 21.40
N SER A 52 5.29 22.42 21.50
CA SER A 52 6.40 22.53 22.47
C SER A 52 7.47 23.58 22.14
N LYS A 53 7.11 24.67 21.43
CA LYS A 53 8.04 25.67 20.85
C LYS A 53 9.09 25.09 19.89
N SER A 54 9.08 23.79 19.64
CA SER A 54 10.18 23.08 18.96
C SER A 54 10.18 23.30 17.44
N ARG A 55 9.07 23.80 16.88
CA ARG A 55 8.79 23.97 15.45
C ARG A 55 9.01 22.67 14.64
N ILE A 56 8.28 22.54 13.55
CA ILE A 56 8.46 21.50 12.55
C ILE A 56 9.02 22.21 11.32
N GLY A 57 10.34 22.35 11.27
CA GLY A 57 10.95 23.36 10.39
C GLY A 57 10.43 24.75 10.77
N ASP A 58 9.72 25.41 9.85
CA ASP A 58 9.09 26.70 10.06
C ASP A 58 7.64 26.62 10.55
N CYS A 59 7.06 25.41 10.61
CA CYS A 59 5.68 25.22 11.07
C CYS A 59 5.59 25.14 12.60
N TYR A 60 4.57 25.73 13.21
CA TYR A 60 4.31 25.61 14.65
C TYR A 60 2.86 25.91 15.01
N LEU A 61 2.48 25.55 16.24
CA LEU A 61 1.19 25.89 16.80
C LEU A 61 1.31 27.10 17.74
N GLN A 62 0.39 28.04 17.58
CA GLN A 62 0.28 29.22 18.43
C GLN A 62 -1.12 29.26 19.05
N LYS A 63 -1.22 29.05 20.36
CA LYS A 63 -2.47 29.25 21.10
C LYS A 63 -2.79 30.74 21.16
N THR A 64 -4.05 31.09 20.98
CA THR A 64 -4.53 32.46 21.24
C THR A 64 -4.78 32.65 22.73
N SER A 65 -4.52 33.86 23.22
CA SER A 65 -5.03 34.26 24.52
C SER A 65 -6.56 34.26 24.47
N PRO A 66 -7.25 33.74 25.49
CA PRO A 66 -8.70 33.73 25.54
C PRO A 66 -9.23 35.17 25.74
N SER A 67 -9.28 35.94 24.66
CA SER A 67 -10.04 37.20 24.61
C SER A 67 -11.43 36.92 24.05
N ALA A 68 -12.43 37.67 24.51
CA ALA A 68 -13.81 37.51 24.06
C ALA A 68 -14.01 37.77 22.54
N SER A 69 -12.99 38.34 21.89
CA SER A 69 -12.96 38.68 20.46
C SER A 69 -12.09 37.77 19.60
N ALA A 70 -11.43 36.75 20.18
CA ALA A 70 -10.55 35.88 19.41
C ALA A 70 -11.34 35.07 18.36
N THR A 71 -10.93 35.22 17.10
CA THR A 71 -11.55 34.51 15.96
C THR A 71 -11.08 33.07 15.85
N CYS A 72 -9.99 32.69 16.51
CA CYS A 72 -9.36 31.38 16.48
C CYS A 72 -8.93 30.98 17.89
N ASP A 73 -8.97 29.69 18.22
CA ASP A 73 -8.45 29.13 19.48
C ASP A 73 -7.00 28.66 19.34
N LEU A 74 -6.63 28.24 18.12
CA LEU A 74 -5.29 27.78 17.79
C LEU A 74 -4.93 28.21 16.38
N TYR A 75 -3.76 28.82 16.21
CA TYR A 75 -3.19 29.10 14.90
C TYR A 75 -2.17 28.03 14.52
N VAL A 76 -2.25 27.54 13.29
CA VAL A 76 -1.20 26.72 12.66
C VAL A 76 -0.39 27.66 11.78
N LYS A 77 0.87 27.88 12.11
CA LYS A 77 1.77 28.79 11.40
C LYS A 77 2.69 28.01 10.47
N SER A 78 3.05 28.58 9.31
CA SER A 78 4.06 28.04 8.39
C SER A 78 4.86 29.16 7.71
N ALA A 79 5.90 28.80 6.94
CA ALA A 79 6.51 29.73 5.99
C ALA A 79 5.57 29.98 4.79
N PHE A 80 5.75 31.12 4.15
CA PHE A 80 5.07 31.48 2.91
C PHE A 80 5.69 30.75 1.71
N VAL A 81 4.87 30.14 0.86
CA VAL A 81 5.34 29.43 -0.34
C VAL A 81 4.47 29.80 -1.56
N GLY A 82 4.81 30.90 -2.23
CA GLY A 82 4.23 31.33 -3.50
C GLY A 82 2.90 32.08 -3.40
N ASN A 83 2.47 32.67 -4.52
CA ASN A 83 1.35 33.62 -4.59
C ASN A 83 -0.04 32.98 -4.78
N ASP A 84 -0.12 31.70 -5.10
CA ASP A 84 -1.37 31.04 -5.47
C ASP A 84 -1.80 30.04 -4.38
N GLY A 85 -3.04 30.18 -3.90
CA GLY A 85 -3.70 29.24 -2.98
C GLY A 85 -3.75 27.78 -3.48
N ASP A 86 -3.37 27.55 -4.74
CA ASP A 86 -3.34 26.25 -5.41
C ASP A 86 -2.22 25.31 -4.90
N ARG A 87 -1.31 25.80 -4.03
CA ARG A 87 -0.34 24.96 -3.30
C ARG A 87 -0.77 24.62 -1.87
N GLY A 88 -2.05 24.82 -1.55
CA GLY A 88 -2.73 24.12 -0.47
C GLY A 88 -2.59 24.70 0.94
N TRP A 89 -1.79 25.74 1.18
CA TRP A 89 -1.79 26.39 2.49
C TRP A 89 -2.77 27.56 2.55
N PRO A 90 -3.65 27.67 3.57
CA PRO A 90 -4.67 28.72 3.59
C PRO A 90 -4.06 30.13 3.68
N LYS A 91 -4.39 30.97 2.69
CA LYS A 91 -4.11 32.41 2.68
C LYS A 91 -5.03 33.13 3.65
N SER A 92 -4.52 33.72 4.74
CA SER A 92 -5.28 34.78 5.43
C SER A 92 -5.36 36.00 4.49
N LEU A 93 -6.39 36.85 4.59
CA LEU A 93 -6.46 38.13 3.85
C LEU A 93 -5.21 39.04 4.03
N GLN A 94 -4.40 38.79 5.06
CA GLN A 94 -3.16 39.50 5.37
C GLN A 94 -1.87 38.75 4.94
N ASP A 95 -1.99 37.68 4.14
CA ASP A 95 -0.86 36.93 3.54
C ASP A 95 0.16 36.29 4.54
N THR A 96 -0.28 35.90 5.75
CA THR A 96 0.65 35.46 6.82
C THR A 96 0.85 33.96 6.98
N GLY A 97 0.56 33.12 5.97
CA GLY A 97 0.76 31.66 6.07
C GLY A 97 0.13 31.04 7.34
N THR A 98 -1.10 31.42 7.66
CA THR A 98 -1.71 31.14 8.97
C THR A 98 -3.03 30.35 8.82
N GLY A 99 -3.00 29.12 9.32
CA GLY A 99 -4.16 28.30 9.63
C GLY A 99 -4.81 28.70 10.97
N CYS A 100 -6.12 28.51 11.12
CA CYS A 100 -6.96 28.93 12.23
C CYS A 100 -7.92 27.79 12.58
N VAL A 101 -7.79 27.27 13.78
CA VAL A 101 -8.60 26.19 14.32
C VAL A 101 -9.44 26.76 15.46
N ARG A 102 -10.74 26.46 15.44
CA ARG A 102 -11.63 26.68 16.58
C ARG A 102 -11.91 25.35 17.27
N ALA A 103 -11.70 25.31 18.57
CA ALA A 103 -11.99 24.18 19.41
C ALA A 103 -13.51 24.15 19.70
N PRO A 104 -14.23 23.06 19.38
CA PRO A 104 -15.67 22.97 19.63
C PRO A 104 -16.03 22.97 21.13
N SER A 105 -15.05 22.87 22.04
CA SER A 105 -15.24 22.85 23.49
C SER A 105 -15.58 24.20 24.13
N LEU A 106 -15.64 25.31 23.38
CA LEU A 106 -16.04 26.62 23.92
C LEU A 106 -17.48 26.99 23.51
N ARG A 107 -18.44 26.36 24.19
CA ARG A 107 -19.84 26.77 24.46
C ARG A 107 -20.80 27.16 23.31
N ARG A 108 -20.42 27.13 22.03
CA ARG A 108 -21.38 27.38 20.93
C ARG A 108 -21.29 26.30 19.87
N ARG A 109 -22.41 25.61 19.62
CA ARG A 109 -22.66 24.65 18.52
C ARG A 109 -22.61 25.32 17.14
N VAL A 110 -21.67 26.22 16.90
CA VAL A 110 -21.41 26.77 15.58
C VAL A 110 -20.37 25.84 14.96
N ARG A 111 -20.67 25.27 13.80
CA ARG A 111 -19.66 24.62 12.93
C ARG A 111 -18.68 25.70 12.50
N SER A 112 -17.79 26.07 13.40
CA SER A 112 -16.98 27.27 13.26
C SER A 112 -15.72 26.89 12.53
N CYS A 113 -15.86 26.56 11.25
CA CYS A 113 -14.73 26.52 10.36
C CYS A 113 -14.60 27.89 9.68
N PRO A 114 -13.61 28.72 10.07
CA PRO A 114 -13.42 30.04 9.46
C PRO A 114 -13.08 29.96 7.95
N TYR A 115 -12.78 28.75 7.47
CA TYR A 115 -12.52 28.42 6.07
C TYR A 115 -13.75 28.35 5.16
N ALA A 116 -14.96 28.44 5.70
CA ALA A 116 -16.19 28.49 4.90
C ALA A 116 -16.42 29.86 4.21
N ASN A 117 -15.64 30.89 4.56
CA ASN A 117 -15.73 32.22 3.95
C ASN A 117 -14.69 32.39 2.83
N SER A 118 -15.00 33.29 1.88
CA SER A 118 -14.16 33.79 0.75
C SER A 118 -12.74 34.26 1.10
N VAL A 119 -12.36 34.21 2.37
CA VAL A 119 -11.10 34.63 2.97
C VAL A 119 -9.96 33.68 2.61
N TYR A 120 -10.25 32.38 2.47
CA TYR A 120 -9.24 31.35 2.25
C TYR A 120 -9.54 30.62 0.93
N ASN A 121 -8.71 30.84 -0.10
CA ASN A 121 -8.86 30.22 -1.42
C ASN A 121 -8.43 28.73 -1.39
N ILE A 122 -9.18 27.87 -0.69
CA ILE A 122 -8.95 26.43 -0.60
C ILE A 122 -10.10 25.65 -1.23
N SER A 123 -9.80 24.49 -1.83
CA SER A 123 -10.84 23.65 -2.44
C SER A 123 -11.78 23.06 -1.37
N SER A 124 -13.01 22.75 -1.77
CA SER A 124 -14.02 22.14 -0.89
C SER A 124 -13.55 20.81 -0.25
N SER A 125 -12.69 20.05 -0.93
CA SER A 125 -12.13 18.80 -0.40
C SER A 125 -11.10 19.04 0.71
N ILE A 126 -10.28 20.09 0.60
CA ILE A 126 -9.33 20.48 1.64
C ILE A 126 -10.08 21.09 2.83
N ALA A 127 -11.12 21.89 2.57
CA ALA A 127 -11.97 22.43 3.63
C ALA A 127 -12.59 21.30 4.47
N GLN A 128 -13.13 20.25 3.86
CA GLN A 128 -13.67 19.10 4.59
C GLN A 128 -12.64 18.40 5.49
N LEU A 129 -11.35 18.40 5.11
CA LEU A 129 -10.27 17.83 5.91
C LEU A 129 -9.91 18.70 7.13
N PHE A 130 -10.06 20.02 7.02
CA PHE A 130 -9.70 20.98 8.09
C PHE A 130 -10.88 21.35 9.00
N CYS A 131 -12.09 20.94 8.65
CA CYS A 131 -13.33 21.38 9.28
C CYS A 131 -14.11 20.23 9.94
N THR A 132 -13.49 19.52 10.88
CA THR A 132 -14.14 18.49 11.70
C THR A 132 -14.58 19.04 13.06
N ASP A 133 -15.36 18.26 13.81
CA ASP A 133 -15.74 18.55 15.20
C ASP A 133 -14.60 18.26 16.21
N ASP A 134 -13.37 18.00 15.74
CA ASP A 134 -12.19 17.80 16.57
C ASP A 134 -11.12 18.84 16.20
N GLY A 135 -10.93 19.83 17.09
CA GLY A 135 -9.97 20.91 16.88
C GLY A 135 -8.53 20.41 16.76
N ASP A 136 -8.15 19.40 17.52
CA ASP A 136 -6.81 18.82 17.48
C ASP A 136 -6.58 18.10 16.16
N ALA A 137 -7.57 17.33 15.69
CA ALA A 137 -7.52 16.70 14.38
C ALA A 137 -7.43 17.74 13.24
N ASN A 138 -8.16 18.86 13.34
CA ASN A 138 -8.07 19.95 12.37
C ASN A 138 -6.65 20.54 12.32
N ALA A 139 -6.05 20.81 13.47
CA ALA A 139 -4.70 21.35 13.56
C ALA A 139 -3.65 20.39 12.97
N VAL A 140 -3.79 19.09 13.24
CA VAL A 140 -2.92 18.04 12.69
C VAL A 140 -3.06 17.92 11.18
N SER A 141 -4.30 17.90 10.68
CA SER A 141 -4.58 17.86 9.24
C SER A 141 -3.92 19.03 8.52
N MET A 142 -4.02 20.23 9.09
CA MET A 142 -3.36 21.42 8.58
C MET A 142 -1.82 21.28 8.62
N LEU A 143 -1.23 20.88 9.74
CA LEU A 143 0.23 20.65 9.82
C LEU A 143 0.71 19.65 8.77
N ARG A 144 0.06 18.50 8.63
CA ARG A 144 0.42 17.51 7.61
C ARG A 144 0.27 18.07 6.19
N HIS A 145 -0.75 18.88 5.95
CA HIS A 145 -0.93 19.54 4.67
C HIS A 145 0.20 20.55 4.39
N ALA A 146 0.59 21.38 5.36
CA ALA A 146 1.74 22.29 5.24
C ALA A 146 3.05 21.53 4.96
N ILE A 147 3.29 20.41 5.66
CA ILE A 147 4.47 19.57 5.46
C ILE A 147 4.51 19.00 4.03
N ARG A 148 3.39 18.45 3.54
CA ARG A 148 3.29 17.88 2.18
C ARG A 148 3.55 18.93 1.10
N ASN A 149 3.09 20.16 1.32
CA ASN A 149 3.27 21.28 0.39
C ASN A 149 4.56 22.08 0.64
N LYS A 150 5.49 21.55 1.43
CA LYS A 150 6.79 22.17 1.75
C LYS A 150 6.69 23.56 2.41
N ALA A 151 5.52 23.94 2.93
CA ALA A 151 5.31 25.20 3.66
C ALA A 151 6.02 25.23 5.02
N CYS A 152 6.45 24.07 5.52
CA CYS A 152 7.23 23.97 6.74
C CYS A 152 8.75 24.08 6.51
N ASN A 153 9.23 24.24 5.27
CA ASN A 153 10.66 24.37 4.94
C ASN A 153 11.55 23.27 5.57
N ILE A 154 11.00 22.06 5.71
CA ILE A 154 11.76 20.91 6.22
C ILE A 154 12.65 20.43 5.08
N SER A 155 13.96 20.33 5.30
CA SER A 155 14.88 19.96 4.23
C SER A 155 14.46 18.62 3.61
N SER A 156 14.18 18.63 2.31
CA SER A 156 13.84 17.41 1.57
C SER A 156 15.05 16.52 1.30
N SER A 157 16.24 16.91 1.77
CA SER A 157 17.43 16.08 1.75
C SER A 157 17.18 14.83 2.59
N SER A 158 17.18 13.68 1.90
CA SER A 158 17.27 12.35 2.52
C SER A 158 18.24 12.42 3.70
N PRO A 159 17.92 11.87 4.89
CA PRO A 159 18.66 12.12 6.12
C PRO A 159 20.16 11.98 5.85
N GLN A 160 20.81 13.13 5.69
CA GLN A 160 22.25 13.21 5.68
C GLN A 160 22.60 13.02 7.14
N VAL A 161 23.14 11.84 7.43
CA VAL A 161 23.90 11.67 8.65
C VAL A 161 24.97 12.76 8.56
N GLU A 162 24.85 13.82 9.35
CA GLU A 162 25.97 14.73 9.59
C GLU A 162 27.16 13.82 9.85
N SER A 163 28.16 13.87 8.96
CA SER A 163 29.33 13.04 9.15
C SER A 163 29.91 13.44 10.49
N CYS A 164 29.93 12.51 11.43
CA CYS A 164 30.73 12.65 12.63
C CYS A 164 32.15 12.92 12.13
N ARG A 165 32.62 14.16 12.29
CA ARG A 165 34.00 14.52 11.98
C ARG A 165 34.91 13.59 12.78
N GLN A 166 35.88 13.06 12.04
CA GLN A 166 36.78 11.98 12.42
C GLN A 166 37.46 12.26 13.75
N GLY A 167 37.53 11.25 14.61
CA GLY A 167 38.33 11.37 15.81
C GLY A 167 38.23 10.28 16.86
N THR A 168 37.63 9.11 16.62
CA THR A 168 37.93 7.87 17.35
C THR A 168 37.16 6.70 16.74
N THR A 169 37.84 5.56 16.63
CA THR A 169 37.35 4.26 16.22
C THR A 169 36.13 3.85 17.06
N ALA A 170 35.09 3.32 16.39
CA ALA A 170 33.83 2.77 16.92
C ALA A 170 32.68 3.77 17.15
N CYS A 171 31.84 3.92 16.11
CA CYS A 171 30.37 3.86 16.19
C CYS A 171 29.80 3.98 14.76
N ARG A 172 29.94 2.92 13.96
CA ARG A 172 29.23 2.80 12.69
C ARG A 172 27.92 2.05 12.97
N CYS A 173 26.86 2.78 13.32
CA CYS A 173 25.51 2.22 13.29
C CYS A 173 25.08 2.10 11.83
N ASP A 174 25.63 1.10 11.13
CA ASP A 174 25.31 0.81 9.74
C ASP A 174 24.00 0.03 9.62
N LEU A 175 22.92 0.59 10.16
CA LEU A 175 21.54 0.10 9.99
C LEU A 175 21.04 0.22 8.53
N ARG A 176 21.85 0.80 7.62
CA ARG A 176 21.54 0.91 6.19
C ARG A 176 22.12 -0.24 5.35
N SER A 177 23.11 -0.99 5.84
CA SER A 177 23.80 -2.04 5.07
C SER A 177 22.90 -3.18 4.59
N SER A 178 21.69 -3.35 5.17
CA SER A 178 20.74 -4.40 4.78
C SER A 178 19.50 -3.91 4.02
N CYS A 179 19.39 -2.61 3.74
CA CYS A 179 18.29 -2.07 2.95
C CYS A 179 18.67 -2.08 1.47
N PRO A 180 17.83 -2.64 0.56
CA PRO A 180 18.15 -2.58 -0.86
C PRO A 180 18.25 -1.12 -1.27
N ALA A 181 19.45 -0.74 -1.71
CA ALA A 181 19.69 0.54 -2.33
C ALA A 181 18.80 0.65 -3.57
N ARG A 182 18.34 1.87 -3.87
CA ARG A 182 17.61 2.14 -5.09
C ARG A 182 18.54 1.88 -6.27
N GLY A 183 18.26 0.82 -7.03
CA GLY A 183 18.93 0.52 -8.29
C GLY A 183 18.42 1.41 -9.43
N PRO A 184 18.93 1.21 -10.65
CA PRO A 184 18.40 1.90 -11.82
C PRO A 184 16.91 1.56 -12.04
N PRO A 185 16.10 2.50 -12.58
CA PRO A 185 14.73 2.21 -13.01
C PRO A 185 14.67 1.00 -13.95
N VAL A 186 13.73 0.08 -13.69
CA VAL A 186 13.48 -1.06 -14.58
C VAL A 186 12.30 -0.74 -15.49
N ILE A 187 12.53 -0.73 -16.80
CA ILE A 187 11.49 -0.59 -17.82
C ILE A 187 11.05 -1.99 -18.24
N LEU A 188 9.78 -2.32 -18.00
CA LEU A 188 9.22 -3.59 -18.45
C LEU A 188 8.97 -3.57 -19.98
N PRO A 189 9.09 -4.71 -20.68
CA PRO A 189 8.72 -4.80 -22.09
C PRO A 189 7.25 -4.46 -22.31
N THR A 190 6.96 -3.69 -23.37
CA THR A 190 5.59 -3.33 -23.75
C THR A 190 4.83 -4.47 -24.44
N THR A 191 5.53 -5.51 -24.91
CA THR A 191 4.93 -6.72 -25.47
C THR A 191 5.42 -7.95 -24.69
N LEU A 192 4.49 -8.71 -24.14
CA LEU A 192 4.75 -9.86 -23.27
C LEU A 192 4.12 -11.14 -23.82
N THR A 193 4.68 -12.29 -23.46
CA THR A 193 4.03 -13.58 -23.71
C THR A 193 2.96 -13.80 -22.66
N LEU A 194 1.70 -13.74 -23.06
CA LEU A 194 0.56 -14.11 -22.25
C LEU A 194 0.32 -15.61 -22.36
N ASP A 195 0.31 -16.30 -21.23
CA ASP A 195 0.07 -17.74 -21.17
C ASP A 195 -1.37 -18.04 -20.78
N ARG A 196 -1.94 -19.06 -21.42
CA ARG A 196 -3.13 -19.76 -20.94
C ARG A 196 -2.68 -21.02 -20.22
N ILE A 197 -3.05 -21.18 -18.95
CA ILE A 197 -2.48 -22.28 -18.14
C ILE A 197 -2.93 -23.67 -18.61
N ARG A 198 -4.14 -23.77 -19.20
CA ARG A 198 -4.66 -25.00 -19.82
C ARG A 198 -5.25 -24.73 -21.20
N ARG A 199 -4.92 -25.58 -22.17
CA ARG A 199 -5.43 -25.53 -23.55
C ARG A 199 -6.09 -26.84 -23.96
N CYS A 200 -6.85 -26.84 -25.05
CA CYS A 200 -7.27 -28.08 -25.70
C CYS A 200 -6.07 -28.73 -26.39
N ARG A 201 -6.01 -30.06 -26.41
CA ARG A 201 -4.99 -30.79 -27.17
C ARG A 201 -5.33 -30.80 -28.66
N THR A 202 -6.60 -31.02 -28.96
CA THR A 202 -7.21 -31.00 -30.28
C THR A 202 -8.41 -30.06 -30.24
N SER A 203 -8.67 -29.33 -31.33
CA SER A 203 -9.91 -28.59 -31.52
C SER A 203 -10.84 -29.44 -32.38
N SER A 204 -11.96 -29.88 -31.82
CA SER A 204 -13.11 -30.30 -32.63
C SER A 204 -14.08 -29.12 -32.74
N PHE A 205 -14.96 -29.17 -33.75
CA PHE A 205 -15.91 -28.11 -34.01
C PHE A 205 -16.80 -27.83 -32.77
N PHE A 206 -17.24 -28.88 -32.09
CA PHE A 206 -18.17 -28.80 -30.95
C PHE A 206 -17.54 -29.01 -29.56
N SER A 207 -16.33 -29.57 -29.44
CA SER A 207 -15.78 -29.96 -28.13
C SER A 207 -14.26 -29.77 -27.99
N CYS A 208 -13.79 -30.02 -26.77
CA CYS A 208 -12.39 -29.98 -26.36
C CYS A 208 -12.12 -31.34 -25.72
N ASP A 209 -11.84 -32.35 -26.56
CA ASP A 209 -11.90 -33.77 -26.20
C ASP A 209 -10.83 -34.16 -25.17
N SER A 210 -9.70 -33.46 -25.18
CA SER A 210 -8.70 -33.53 -24.12
C SER A 210 -8.02 -32.18 -23.90
N THR A 211 -7.47 -31.99 -22.71
CA THR A 211 -6.83 -30.73 -22.32
C THR A 211 -5.42 -30.95 -21.81
N LEU A 212 -4.52 -30.02 -22.15
CA LEU A 212 -3.12 -30.03 -21.76
C LEU A 212 -2.86 -28.85 -20.81
N VAL A 213 -2.23 -29.13 -19.67
CA VAL A 213 -1.66 -28.12 -18.76
C VAL A 213 -0.15 -28.09 -18.98
N ARG A 214 0.45 -26.91 -19.00
CA ARG A 214 1.92 -26.81 -19.08
C ARG A 214 2.54 -27.30 -17.75
N PRO A 215 3.68 -28.01 -17.75
CA PRO A 215 4.27 -28.59 -16.54
C PRO A 215 4.42 -27.60 -15.36
N GLU A 216 4.83 -26.37 -15.66
CA GLU A 216 5.00 -25.27 -14.70
C GLU A 216 3.68 -24.83 -14.03
N TYR A 217 2.54 -25.11 -14.66
CA TYR A 217 1.20 -24.77 -14.19
C TYR A 217 0.45 -25.96 -13.58
N ARG A 218 1.08 -27.14 -13.45
CA ARG A 218 0.44 -28.32 -12.82
C ARG A 218 -0.03 -28.07 -11.38
N VAL A 219 0.54 -27.10 -10.68
CA VAL A 219 0.08 -26.70 -9.34
C VAL A 219 -1.40 -26.32 -9.28
N PHE A 220 -1.97 -25.83 -10.38
CA PHE A 220 -3.39 -25.54 -10.46
C PHE A 220 -4.24 -26.82 -10.50
N ASP A 221 -3.78 -27.89 -11.16
CA ASP A 221 -4.38 -29.23 -11.05
C ASP A 221 -4.27 -29.76 -9.61
N ASP A 222 -3.07 -29.69 -9.03
CA ASP A 222 -2.77 -30.17 -7.66
C ASP A 222 -3.53 -29.40 -6.57
N SER A 223 -4.08 -28.24 -6.90
CA SER A 223 -4.96 -27.45 -6.02
C SER A 223 -6.43 -27.82 -6.15
N GLY A 224 -6.79 -28.65 -7.15
CA GLY A 224 -8.15 -29.03 -7.47
C GLY A 224 -8.93 -27.98 -8.27
N MET A 225 -8.26 -26.96 -8.84
CA MET A 225 -8.91 -25.99 -9.73
C MET A 225 -9.54 -26.73 -10.92
N SER A 226 -10.80 -26.44 -11.25
CA SER A 226 -11.49 -27.16 -12.32
C SER A 226 -10.81 -26.93 -13.68
N LYS A 227 -10.80 -27.95 -14.55
CA LYS A 227 -10.25 -27.83 -15.90
C LYS A 227 -10.93 -26.70 -16.70
N SER A 228 -12.23 -26.47 -16.47
CA SER A 228 -12.98 -25.37 -17.09
C SER A 228 -12.46 -24.00 -16.66
N HIS A 229 -12.15 -23.80 -15.36
CA HIS A 229 -11.56 -22.57 -14.87
C HIS A 229 -10.14 -22.38 -15.43
N GLN A 230 -9.31 -23.42 -15.41
CA GLN A 230 -7.94 -23.32 -15.90
C GLN A 230 -7.85 -22.91 -17.37
N LYS A 231 -8.81 -23.35 -18.21
CA LYS A 231 -8.89 -22.92 -19.63
C LYS A 231 -9.12 -21.41 -19.81
N GLN A 232 -9.48 -20.71 -18.75
CA GLN A 232 -9.78 -19.28 -18.77
C GLN A 232 -8.84 -18.48 -17.87
N VAL A 233 -7.84 -19.11 -17.27
CA VAL A 233 -6.80 -18.39 -16.54
C VAL A 233 -5.72 -17.94 -17.52
N TYR A 234 -5.47 -16.63 -17.52
CA TYR A 234 -4.45 -15.98 -18.34
C TYR A 234 -3.49 -15.23 -17.42
N LEU A 235 -2.20 -15.49 -17.58
CA LEU A 235 -1.15 -14.81 -16.82
C LEU A 235 0.14 -14.72 -17.62
N THR A 236 1.00 -13.79 -17.25
CA THR A 236 2.33 -13.65 -17.81
C THR A 236 3.37 -13.62 -16.71
N GLN A 237 4.52 -14.21 -16.99
CA GLN A 237 5.72 -14.16 -16.16
C GLN A 237 6.67 -13.18 -16.84
N VAL A 238 6.56 -11.90 -16.50
CA VAL A 238 7.40 -10.83 -17.09
C VAL A 238 8.86 -11.09 -16.79
N ASN A 239 9.14 -11.56 -15.57
CA ASN A 239 10.45 -12.03 -15.17
C ASN A 239 10.32 -13.18 -14.18
N SER A 240 11.14 -14.21 -14.35
CA SER A 240 11.13 -15.38 -13.47
C SER A 240 12.55 -15.92 -13.24
N PRO A 241 13.34 -15.27 -12.36
CA PRO A 241 14.64 -15.78 -11.96
C PRO A 241 14.53 -17.21 -11.39
N ARG A 242 15.67 -17.90 -11.29
CA ARG A 242 15.72 -19.19 -10.61
C ARG A 242 15.27 -19.01 -9.16
N LYS A 243 14.46 -19.95 -8.64
CA LYS A 243 13.92 -19.92 -7.27
C LYS A 243 14.98 -19.61 -6.20
N SER A 244 16.19 -20.17 -6.33
CA SER A 244 17.29 -19.94 -5.39
C SER A 244 17.81 -18.49 -5.38
N LYS A 245 17.61 -17.73 -6.46
CA LYS A 245 17.98 -16.32 -6.61
C LYS A 245 16.82 -15.37 -6.33
N THR A 246 15.57 -15.83 -6.40
CA THR A 246 14.41 -14.97 -6.22
C THR A 246 14.27 -14.52 -4.76
N ARG A 247 14.49 -13.23 -4.52
CA ARG A 247 14.37 -12.56 -3.21
C ARG A 247 13.18 -11.61 -3.14
N ASN A 248 12.65 -11.21 -4.29
CA ASN A 248 11.54 -10.27 -4.36
C ASN A 248 10.37 -10.82 -5.20
N LEU A 249 9.16 -10.36 -4.86
CA LEU A 249 7.92 -10.65 -5.57
C LEU A 249 7.24 -9.34 -5.97
N VAL A 250 6.85 -9.21 -7.23
CA VAL A 250 5.94 -8.18 -7.73
C VAL A 250 4.81 -8.85 -8.49
N LEU A 251 3.57 -8.68 -8.03
CA LEU A 251 2.40 -9.30 -8.65
C LEU A 251 1.28 -8.27 -8.86
N GLY A 252 0.80 -8.16 -10.10
CA GLY A 252 -0.42 -7.41 -10.45
C GLY A 252 -1.56 -8.36 -10.80
N ILE A 253 -2.75 -8.13 -10.23
CA ILE A 253 -3.92 -8.99 -10.43
C ILE A 253 -5.10 -8.15 -10.93
N ALA A 254 -5.52 -8.40 -12.17
CA ALA A 254 -6.68 -7.74 -12.75
C ALA A 254 -7.98 -8.18 -12.05
N GLY A 255 -9.02 -7.36 -12.22
CA GLY A 255 -10.37 -7.67 -11.76
C GLY A 255 -10.99 -8.87 -12.47
N GLN A 256 -12.24 -9.17 -12.12
CA GLN A 256 -13.01 -10.21 -12.80
C GLN A 256 -13.12 -9.88 -14.29
N GLN A 257 -12.87 -10.88 -15.13
CA GLN A 257 -12.98 -10.75 -16.58
C GLN A 257 -14.26 -11.41 -17.08
N PHE A 258 -15.06 -10.63 -17.80
CA PHE A 258 -16.24 -11.14 -18.46
C PHE A 258 -15.88 -11.58 -19.88
N ARG A 259 -16.37 -12.76 -20.25
CA ARG A 259 -16.31 -13.27 -21.62
C ARG A 259 -17.74 -13.46 -22.09
N VAL A 260 -18.28 -12.44 -22.72
CA VAL A 260 -19.54 -12.57 -23.45
C VAL A 260 -19.13 -12.80 -24.89
N ASN A 261 -19.51 -13.92 -25.49
CA ASN A 261 -19.49 -14.09 -26.94
C ASN A 261 -20.95 -14.04 -27.37
N ALA A 262 -21.46 -12.86 -27.69
CA ALA A 262 -22.76 -12.75 -28.35
C ALA A 262 -22.50 -12.60 -29.85
N MET A 263 -23.22 -13.36 -30.66
CA MET A 263 -23.38 -13.06 -32.07
C MET A 263 -24.63 -12.17 -32.18
N ILE A 264 -24.52 -11.00 -32.80
CA ILE A 264 -25.68 -10.21 -33.23
C ILE A 264 -25.58 -10.12 -34.75
N GLY A 265 -26.34 -10.97 -35.45
CA GLY A 265 -26.11 -11.25 -36.87
C GLY A 265 -24.73 -11.88 -37.11
N ASP A 266 -24.02 -11.43 -38.14
CA ASP A 266 -22.66 -11.89 -38.48
C ASP A 266 -21.55 -11.17 -37.68
N VAL A 267 -21.92 -10.26 -36.78
CA VAL A 267 -20.96 -9.52 -35.95
C VAL A 267 -20.79 -10.25 -34.61
N GLN A 268 -19.57 -10.73 -34.37
CA GLN A 268 -19.18 -11.21 -33.05
C GLN A 268 -19.04 -10.02 -32.09
N VAL A 269 -20.13 -9.69 -31.39
CA VAL A 269 -20.14 -8.71 -30.32
C VAL A 269 -19.74 -9.42 -29.03
N GLY A 270 -18.43 -9.53 -28.82
CA GLY A 270 -17.89 -10.18 -27.64
C GLY A 270 -16.95 -9.32 -26.81
N ARG A 271 -17.23 -9.18 -25.51
CA ARG A 271 -16.22 -8.70 -24.56
C ARG A 271 -15.21 -9.83 -24.35
N LEU A 272 -14.02 -9.70 -24.93
CA LEU A 272 -12.93 -10.70 -24.83
C LEU A 272 -11.95 -10.36 -23.68
N GLY A 273 -12.48 -9.82 -22.58
CA GLY A 273 -11.73 -9.31 -21.44
C GLY A 273 -11.61 -7.79 -21.47
N ASP A 274 -11.61 -7.19 -20.28
CA ASP A 274 -11.55 -5.75 -20.07
C ASP A 274 -10.09 -5.30 -19.81
N ALA A 275 -9.81 -4.01 -20.02
CA ALA A 275 -8.52 -3.43 -19.63
C ALA A 275 -8.37 -3.39 -18.11
N SER A 276 -7.12 -3.26 -17.63
CA SER A 276 -6.85 -3.08 -16.20
C SER A 276 -5.63 -2.19 -16.00
N GLY A 277 -5.78 -1.14 -15.19
CA GLY A 277 -4.71 -0.23 -14.83
C GLY A 277 -3.64 -0.91 -13.99
N VAL A 278 -4.03 -1.88 -13.14
CA VAL A 278 -3.09 -2.62 -12.29
C VAL A 278 -2.07 -3.40 -13.15
N THR A 279 -2.57 -4.20 -14.10
CA THR A 279 -1.73 -5.07 -14.95
C THR A 279 -1.20 -4.37 -16.20
N GLY A 280 -1.80 -3.25 -16.61
CA GLY A 280 -1.57 -2.63 -17.91
C GLY A 280 -2.17 -3.42 -19.08
N GLN A 281 -2.99 -4.46 -18.83
CA GLN A 281 -3.60 -5.21 -19.93
C GLN A 281 -4.58 -4.31 -20.70
N LYS A 282 -4.59 -4.44 -22.02
CA LYS A 282 -5.55 -3.77 -22.90
C LYS A 282 -6.87 -4.55 -22.97
N GLU A 283 -7.92 -3.91 -23.42
CA GLU A 283 -9.18 -4.59 -23.75
C GLU A 283 -8.95 -5.71 -24.77
N ALA A 284 -9.83 -6.71 -24.75
CA ALA A 284 -9.74 -7.88 -25.61
C ALA A 284 -8.39 -8.62 -25.52
N TYR A 285 -7.71 -8.60 -24.36
CA TYR A 285 -6.43 -9.30 -24.19
C TYR A 285 -6.52 -10.80 -24.54
N SER A 286 -7.68 -11.43 -24.41
CA SER A 286 -7.87 -12.85 -24.74
C SER A 286 -8.19 -13.12 -26.21
N SER A 287 -8.31 -12.08 -27.04
CA SER A 287 -8.51 -12.20 -28.49
C SER A 287 -7.38 -12.94 -29.17
N GLY A 288 -7.66 -13.61 -30.29
CA GLY A 288 -6.65 -14.31 -31.08
C GLY A 288 -6.13 -15.62 -30.48
N PHE A 289 -6.52 -16.00 -29.26
CA PHE A 289 -6.24 -17.35 -28.75
C PHE A 289 -7.17 -18.38 -29.41
N ASP A 290 -6.58 -19.34 -30.12
CA ASP A 290 -7.30 -20.56 -30.49
C ASP A 290 -7.53 -21.49 -29.28
N LYS A 291 -8.53 -22.39 -29.35
CA LYS A 291 -8.79 -23.48 -28.40
C LYS A 291 -7.55 -24.32 -28.12
N THR A 292 -6.63 -24.47 -29.08
CA THR A 292 -5.39 -25.25 -28.88
C THR A 292 -4.19 -24.42 -28.43
N GLN A 293 -4.22 -23.09 -28.53
CA GLN A 293 -3.04 -22.24 -28.31
C GLN A 293 -2.65 -22.06 -26.83
N GLY A 294 -1.39 -22.29 -26.47
CA GLY A 294 -0.93 -22.21 -25.08
C GLY A 294 -0.48 -20.81 -24.64
N SER A 295 -0.07 -19.98 -25.59
CA SER A 295 0.49 -18.66 -25.34
C SER A 295 0.37 -17.77 -26.57
N LEU A 296 0.35 -16.45 -26.36
CA LEU A 296 0.30 -15.45 -27.43
C LEU A 296 1.02 -14.18 -26.97
N ARG A 297 1.65 -13.46 -27.89
CA ARG A 297 2.22 -12.15 -27.59
C ARG A 297 1.11 -11.10 -27.46
N LYS A 298 1.15 -10.31 -26.40
CA LYS A 298 0.18 -9.27 -26.09
C LYS A 298 0.87 -8.01 -25.62
N ASP A 299 0.35 -6.89 -26.09
CA ASP A 299 0.83 -5.60 -25.61
C ASP A 299 0.22 -5.25 -24.27
N ILE A 300 1.03 -4.59 -23.45
CA ILE A 300 0.61 -3.96 -22.21
C ILE A 300 0.91 -2.47 -22.26
N SER A 301 0.10 -1.69 -21.55
CA SER A 301 0.34 -0.28 -21.30
C SER A 301 1.55 -0.11 -20.36
N PRO A 302 2.57 0.69 -20.74
CA PRO A 302 3.69 1.02 -19.86
C PRO A 302 3.30 1.95 -18.69
N GLU A 303 2.07 2.48 -18.70
CA GLU A 303 1.45 3.26 -17.62
C GLU A 303 0.77 2.38 -16.56
N GLY A 304 0.67 1.07 -16.80
CA GLY A 304 0.14 0.12 -15.82
C GLY A 304 0.92 0.16 -14.51
N LEU A 305 0.23 0.01 -13.38
CA LEU A 305 0.81 0.19 -12.04
C LEU A 305 2.08 -0.64 -11.82
N ILE A 306 2.09 -1.91 -12.22
CA ILE A 306 3.28 -2.76 -12.06
C ILE A 306 4.48 -2.19 -12.82
N SER A 307 4.28 -1.69 -14.03
CA SER A 307 5.34 -1.03 -14.81
C SER A 307 5.86 0.21 -14.08
N GLN A 308 4.99 1.02 -13.48
CA GLN A 308 5.38 2.19 -12.71
C GLN A 308 6.15 1.84 -11.43
N ILE A 309 5.75 0.76 -10.74
CA ILE A 309 6.44 0.26 -9.55
C ILE A 309 7.86 -0.22 -9.90
N MET A 310 8.04 -0.91 -11.02
CA MET A 310 9.38 -1.35 -11.46
C MET A 310 10.30 -0.17 -11.82
N LYS A 311 9.76 0.90 -12.41
CA LYS A 311 10.51 2.14 -12.69
C LYS A 311 10.97 2.87 -11.44
N THR A 312 10.45 2.54 -10.25
CA THR A 312 10.93 3.15 -9.01
C THR A 312 12.37 2.76 -8.68
N GLY A 313 12.92 1.68 -9.24
CA GLY A 313 14.29 1.22 -8.95
C GLY A 313 14.46 0.48 -7.62
N TYR A 314 13.36 0.14 -6.92
CA TYR A 314 13.42 -0.69 -5.70
C TYR A 314 13.48 -2.20 -5.99
N PHE A 315 13.33 -2.61 -7.24
CA PHE A 315 13.36 -4.00 -7.68
C PHE A 315 14.35 -4.19 -8.82
N SER A 316 15.08 -5.31 -8.82
CA SER A 316 15.97 -5.73 -9.91
C SER A 316 15.41 -6.96 -10.62
N LEU A 317 15.56 -7.05 -11.94
CA LEU A 317 15.18 -8.26 -12.68
C LEU A 317 16.09 -9.46 -12.37
N GLU A 318 17.23 -9.27 -11.72
CA GLU A 318 18.12 -10.39 -11.35
C GLU A 318 17.52 -11.28 -10.25
N ASP A 319 16.73 -10.70 -9.34
CA ASP A 319 16.24 -11.36 -8.13
C ASP A 319 14.73 -11.21 -7.90
N THR A 320 14.01 -10.51 -8.78
CA THR A 320 12.57 -10.24 -8.62
C THR A 320 11.73 -11.11 -9.55
N PHE A 321 10.87 -11.96 -9.00
CA PHE A 321 9.80 -12.56 -9.80
C PHE A 321 8.71 -11.51 -10.06
N VAL A 322 8.40 -11.25 -11.33
CA VAL A 322 7.38 -10.29 -11.76
C VAL A 322 6.30 -11.04 -12.54
N GLY A 323 5.08 -11.05 -12.00
CA GLY A 323 3.92 -11.71 -12.62
C GLY A 323 2.76 -10.75 -12.83
N LEU A 324 2.02 -10.91 -13.93
CA LEU A 324 0.75 -10.22 -14.15
C LEU A 324 -0.33 -11.26 -14.42
N ILE A 325 -1.43 -11.20 -13.66
CA ILE A 325 -2.57 -12.12 -13.80
C ILE A 325 -3.70 -11.36 -14.46
N PHE A 326 -3.99 -11.69 -15.72
CA PHE A 326 -4.99 -10.99 -16.53
C PHE A 326 -6.40 -11.51 -16.28
N ASP A 327 -6.53 -12.83 -16.05
CA ASP A 327 -7.77 -13.44 -15.57
C ASP A 327 -7.45 -14.46 -14.49
N ALA A 328 -7.84 -14.12 -13.26
CA ALA A 328 -7.62 -14.99 -12.11
C ALA A 328 -8.68 -16.10 -11.98
N ARG A 329 -9.76 -16.03 -12.76
CA ARG A 329 -11.00 -16.80 -12.55
C ARG A 329 -11.45 -16.75 -11.10
N PHE A 330 -11.35 -15.59 -10.47
CA PHE A 330 -11.80 -15.37 -9.10
C PHE A 330 -13.18 -14.71 -9.09
N ASN A 331 -14.11 -15.27 -9.86
CA ASN A 331 -15.38 -14.61 -10.21
C ASN A 331 -16.41 -14.71 -9.09
N TYR A 332 -17.32 -13.73 -8.99
CA TYR A 332 -18.29 -13.65 -7.89
C TYR A 332 -19.19 -14.90 -7.76
N GLU A 333 -19.63 -15.47 -8.88
CA GLU A 333 -20.54 -16.63 -8.96
C GLU A 333 -19.92 -17.92 -8.42
N PHE A 334 -18.60 -17.96 -8.30
CA PHE A 334 -17.93 -19.18 -7.91
C PHE A 334 -18.14 -19.46 -6.43
N ARG A 335 -18.53 -20.71 -6.14
CA ARG A 335 -18.64 -21.24 -4.78
C ARG A 335 -17.31 -21.10 -4.05
N LYS A 336 -17.36 -20.94 -2.72
CA LYS A 336 -16.18 -20.80 -1.84
C LYS A 336 -15.11 -21.85 -2.13
N LYS A 337 -15.48 -23.13 -2.19
CA LYS A 337 -14.55 -24.23 -2.45
C LYS A 337 -13.78 -24.05 -3.77
N ALA A 338 -14.41 -23.53 -4.81
CA ALA A 338 -13.73 -23.26 -6.07
C ALA A 338 -12.75 -22.09 -5.93
N LYS A 339 -13.13 -21.01 -5.24
CA LYS A 339 -12.25 -19.87 -4.96
C LYS A 339 -11.07 -20.24 -4.08
N ASP A 340 -11.27 -21.03 -3.03
CA ASP A 340 -10.19 -21.49 -2.15
C ASP A 340 -9.18 -22.36 -2.93
N ARG A 341 -9.67 -23.23 -3.83
CA ARG A 341 -8.80 -24.00 -4.74
C ARG A 341 -8.05 -23.10 -5.71
N ASN A 342 -8.73 -22.07 -6.24
CA ASN A 342 -8.08 -21.11 -7.14
C ASN A 342 -6.97 -20.35 -6.41
N GLU A 343 -7.24 -19.81 -5.22
CA GLU A 343 -6.24 -19.17 -4.36
C GLU A 343 -5.09 -20.11 -4.05
N GLU A 344 -5.37 -21.37 -3.68
CA GLU A 344 -4.34 -22.38 -3.40
C GLU A 344 -3.45 -22.62 -4.62
N GLY A 345 -4.02 -22.70 -5.83
CA GLY A 345 -3.26 -22.81 -7.06
C GLY A 345 -2.30 -21.65 -7.27
N TYR A 346 -2.77 -20.40 -7.08
CA TYR A 346 -1.90 -19.21 -7.18
C TYR A 346 -0.84 -19.17 -6.08
N TYR A 347 -1.19 -19.51 -4.84
CA TYR A 347 -0.23 -19.58 -3.74
C TYR A 347 0.87 -20.62 -4.04
N LYS A 348 0.50 -21.85 -4.42
CA LYS A 348 1.47 -22.89 -4.82
C LYS A 348 2.33 -22.46 -6.01
N PHE A 349 1.74 -21.80 -7.00
CA PHE A 349 2.46 -21.23 -8.14
C PHE A 349 3.53 -20.22 -7.69
N ILE A 350 3.15 -19.25 -6.86
CA ILE A 350 4.08 -18.25 -6.31
C ILE A 350 5.18 -18.93 -5.48
N MET A 351 4.84 -19.89 -4.62
CA MET A 351 5.82 -20.60 -3.78
C MET A 351 6.82 -21.46 -4.58
N LYS A 352 6.50 -21.84 -5.82
CA LYS A 352 7.47 -22.45 -6.74
C LYS A 352 8.51 -21.45 -7.27
N LYS A 353 8.20 -20.15 -7.22
CA LYS A 353 9.04 -19.07 -7.76
C LYS A 353 9.90 -18.40 -6.71
N LEU A 354 9.44 -18.34 -5.46
CA LEU A 354 10.15 -17.63 -4.39
C LEU A 354 11.22 -18.50 -3.70
N GLY A 355 12.36 -17.88 -3.38
CA GLY A 355 13.37 -18.45 -2.50
C GLY A 355 12.90 -18.56 -1.05
N ASN A 356 13.78 -19.05 -0.18
CA ASN A 356 13.48 -19.11 1.26
C ASN A 356 13.64 -17.75 1.96
N ASP A 357 14.55 -16.91 1.45
CA ASP A 357 14.92 -15.62 2.04
C ASP A 357 14.26 -14.45 1.29
N VAL A 358 12.93 -14.44 1.24
CA VAL A 358 12.19 -13.36 0.56
C VAL A 358 12.28 -12.07 1.39
N GLY A 359 12.81 -11.01 0.78
CA GLY A 359 13.00 -9.71 1.43
C GLY A 359 11.85 -8.75 1.19
N THR A 360 11.31 -8.70 -0.03
CA THR A 360 10.23 -7.75 -0.38
C THR A 360 9.15 -8.42 -1.23
N ILE A 361 7.90 -8.14 -0.88
CA ILE A 361 6.71 -8.60 -1.61
C ILE A 361 5.84 -7.38 -1.90
N TYR A 362 5.55 -7.16 -3.17
CA TYR A 362 4.58 -6.18 -3.64
C TYR A 362 3.42 -6.88 -4.34
N LEU A 363 2.20 -6.59 -3.90
CA LEU A 363 0.97 -7.13 -4.45
C LEU A 363 0.02 -5.98 -4.77
N ALA A 364 -0.55 -5.97 -5.97
CA ALA A 364 -1.60 -5.05 -6.32
C ALA A 364 -2.76 -5.77 -6.99
N GLY A 365 -3.98 -5.34 -6.69
CA GLY A 365 -5.14 -5.88 -7.37
C GLY A 365 -6.34 -4.96 -7.34
N HIS A 366 -7.16 -5.09 -8.37
CA HIS A 366 -8.41 -4.37 -8.52
C HIS A 366 -9.61 -5.30 -8.36
N SER A 367 -10.70 -4.83 -7.76
CA SER A 367 -11.96 -5.59 -7.69
C SER A 367 -11.75 -6.99 -7.08
N ARG A 368 -12.23 -8.05 -7.74
CA ARG A 368 -12.00 -9.45 -7.34
C ARG A 368 -10.51 -9.82 -7.31
N GLY A 369 -9.69 -9.22 -8.18
CA GLY A 369 -8.24 -9.34 -8.15
C GLY A 369 -7.63 -8.74 -6.89
N GLY A 370 -8.17 -7.63 -6.39
CA GLY A 370 -7.78 -7.04 -5.11
C GLY A 370 -8.12 -7.95 -3.92
N CYS A 371 -9.26 -8.65 -3.98
CA CYS A 371 -9.60 -9.66 -2.97
C CYS A 371 -8.59 -10.82 -2.97
N LEU A 372 -8.23 -11.32 -4.16
CA LEU A 372 -7.21 -12.36 -4.29
C LEU A 372 -5.83 -11.84 -3.80
N ALA A 373 -5.44 -10.61 -4.14
CA ALA A 373 -4.19 -10.01 -3.70
C ALA A 373 -4.09 -9.94 -2.18
N MET A 374 -5.16 -9.51 -1.51
CA MET A 374 -5.22 -9.44 -0.03
C MET A 374 -5.17 -10.82 0.63
N ARG A 375 -5.81 -11.83 0.04
CA ARG A 375 -5.77 -13.22 0.52
C ARG A 375 -4.37 -13.83 0.38
N LEU A 376 -3.74 -13.64 -0.77
CA LEU A 376 -2.35 -14.05 -1.01
C LEU A 376 -1.38 -13.31 -0.08
N ALA A 377 -1.58 -12.01 0.14
CA ALA A 377 -0.79 -11.20 1.05
C ALA A 377 -0.84 -11.75 2.48
N SER A 378 -2.03 -12.10 2.99
CA SER A 378 -2.20 -12.69 4.32
C SER A 378 -1.41 -13.99 4.48
N ARG A 379 -1.47 -14.88 3.48
CA ARG A 379 -0.71 -16.15 3.50
C ARG A 379 0.80 -15.93 3.40
N LEU A 380 1.23 -15.02 2.54
CA LEU A 380 2.63 -14.67 2.37
C LEU A 380 3.19 -13.96 3.61
N ASN A 381 2.37 -13.16 4.30
CA ASN A 381 2.70 -12.53 5.58
C ASN A 381 2.98 -13.55 6.69
N ALA A 382 2.18 -14.62 6.75
CA ALA A 382 2.44 -15.72 7.66
C ALA A 382 3.69 -16.53 7.25
N ARG A 383 3.91 -16.76 5.94
CA ARG A 383 5.02 -17.57 5.44
C ARG A 383 6.38 -16.88 5.52
N PHE A 384 6.40 -15.58 5.29
CA PHE A 384 7.59 -14.73 5.24
C PHE A 384 7.46 -13.58 6.25
N PRO A 385 7.49 -13.85 7.56
CA PRO A 385 7.28 -12.83 8.58
C PRO A 385 8.38 -11.75 8.59
N LYS A 386 9.52 -12.00 7.95
CA LYS A 386 10.62 -11.03 7.82
C LYS A 386 10.58 -10.22 6.52
N ALA A 387 9.68 -10.54 5.59
CA ALA A 387 9.55 -9.81 4.34
C ALA A 387 8.79 -8.49 4.57
N ARG A 388 9.24 -7.43 3.90
CA ARG A 388 8.42 -6.22 3.72
C ARG A 388 7.32 -6.53 2.71
N ILE A 389 6.07 -6.40 3.13
CA ILE A 389 4.91 -6.67 2.28
C ILE A 389 4.16 -5.37 2.07
N VAL A 390 4.10 -4.92 0.82
CA VAL A 390 3.32 -3.76 0.40
C VAL A 390 2.15 -4.24 -0.45
N VAL A 391 0.93 -3.83 -0.09
CA VAL A 391 -0.29 -4.21 -0.81
C VAL A 391 -1.05 -2.97 -1.24
N HIS A 392 -1.36 -2.87 -2.52
CA HIS A 392 -2.31 -1.88 -3.04
C HIS A 392 -3.59 -2.55 -3.48
N ASN A 393 -4.66 -2.12 -2.83
CA ASN A 393 -5.98 -2.66 -3.04
C ASN A 393 -6.87 -1.57 -3.67
N PHE A 394 -7.22 -1.76 -4.94
CA PHE A 394 -8.10 -0.87 -5.68
C PHE A 394 -9.51 -1.45 -5.68
N ASP A 395 -10.32 -0.96 -4.74
CA ASP A 395 -11.75 -1.26 -4.63
C ASP A 395 -12.05 -2.76 -4.56
N ALA A 396 -11.27 -3.52 -3.76
CA ALA A 396 -11.40 -4.97 -3.78
C ALA A 396 -12.80 -5.42 -3.40
N VAL A 397 -13.28 -6.42 -4.15
CA VAL A 397 -14.58 -7.03 -3.91
C VAL A 397 -14.38 -8.45 -3.41
N CYS A 398 -14.62 -8.66 -2.12
CA CYS A 398 -14.76 -9.99 -1.52
C CYS A 398 -16.25 -10.29 -1.28
N THR A 399 -16.69 -11.54 -1.50
CA THR A 399 -18.10 -11.92 -1.37
C THR A 399 -18.47 -11.99 0.11
N LYS A 400 -19.54 -11.28 0.48
CA LYS A 400 -20.16 -11.43 1.79
C LYS A 400 -20.82 -12.80 1.96
N PRO A 401 -21.10 -13.24 3.19
CA PRO A 401 -21.95 -14.40 3.44
C PRO A 401 -23.33 -14.21 2.78
N SER A 402 -23.83 -15.26 2.14
CA SER A 402 -25.20 -15.41 1.63
C SER A 402 -25.62 -16.88 1.77
N ILE A 403 -26.89 -17.19 1.48
CA ILE A 403 -27.42 -18.56 1.51
C ILE A 403 -26.59 -19.52 0.64
N ILE A 404 -25.99 -19.02 -0.45
CA ILE A 404 -25.22 -19.84 -1.41
C ILE A 404 -23.70 -19.60 -1.36
N THR A 405 -23.22 -18.62 -0.60
CA THR A 405 -21.79 -18.28 -0.51
C THR A 405 -21.37 -18.00 0.93
N SER A 406 -20.33 -18.67 1.42
CA SER A 406 -19.71 -18.28 2.70
C SER A 406 -18.91 -16.99 2.56
N SER A 407 -18.58 -16.34 3.69
CA SER A 407 -17.64 -15.22 3.78
C SER A 407 -16.33 -15.47 3.02
N GLU A 408 -15.93 -14.54 2.17
CA GLU A 408 -14.57 -14.46 1.65
C GLU A 408 -13.72 -13.54 2.51
N PHE A 409 -12.51 -13.99 2.85
CA PHE A 409 -11.53 -13.19 3.59
C PHE A 409 -12.06 -12.56 4.89
N GLY A 410 -13.04 -13.21 5.54
CA GLY A 410 -13.64 -12.70 6.77
C GLY A 410 -14.59 -11.53 6.60
N VAL A 411 -14.99 -11.21 5.37
CA VAL A 411 -16.02 -10.20 5.13
C VAL A 411 -17.29 -10.61 5.86
N THR A 412 -17.80 -9.70 6.66
CA THR A 412 -18.98 -9.90 7.50
C THR A 412 -20.26 -9.71 6.67
N ALA A 413 -21.37 -10.33 7.09
CA ALA A 413 -22.68 -10.11 6.47
C ALA A 413 -23.26 -8.71 6.81
N SER A 414 -22.84 -8.16 7.94
CA SER A 414 -23.04 -6.81 8.47
C SER A 414 -21.85 -6.55 9.41
N PRO A 415 -21.04 -5.49 9.22
CA PRO A 415 -21.44 -4.12 8.98
C PRO A 415 -21.04 -3.56 7.60
N ILE A 416 -21.78 -2.52 7.22
CA ILE A 416 -21.63 -1.73 6.00
C ILE A 416 -21.19 -0.34 6.42
N ARG A 417 -20.14 0.20 5.79
CA ARG A 417 -19.79 1.62 5.91
C ARG A 417 -20.15 2.32 4.61
N TYR A 418 -20.97 3.37 4.71
CA TYR A 418 -21.30 4.22 3.57
C TYR A 418 -20.14 5.14 3.24
N ASN A 419 -19.93 5.39 1.95
CA ASN A 419 -18.96 6.35 1.49
C ASN A 419 -19.46 7.77 1.83
N PRO A 420 -18.70 8.58 2.60
CA PRO A 420 -19.09 9.94 2.98
C PRO A 420 -19.32 10.85 1.76
N LEU A 421 -18.57 10.63 0.67
CA LEU A 421 -18.63 11.45 -0.54
C LEU A 421 -19.83 11.10 -1.41
N ASN A 422 -20.35 9.87 -1.27
CA ASN A 422 -21.52 9.41 -2.02
C ASN A 422 -22.22 8.27 -1.26
N ARG A 423 -23.30 8.61 -0.54
CA ARG A 423 -24.03 7.63 0.31
C ARG A 423 -24.69 6.49 -0.46
N LYS A 424 -24.73 6.52 -1.80
CA LYS A 424 -25.15 5.35 -2.60
C LYS A 424 -24.10 4.25 -2.58
N TYR A 425 -22.85 4.62 -2.33
CA TYR A 425 -21.70 3.74 -2.30
C TYR A 425 -21.44 3.30 -0.87
N PHE A 426 -21.07 2.05 -0.70
CA PHE A 426 -20.72 1.53 0.60
C PHE A 426 -19.77 0.33 0.45
N VAL A 427 -19.11 -0.03 1.55
CA VAL A 427 -18.12 -1.11 1.61
C VAL A 427 -18.53 -2.12 2.68
N TYR A 428 -18.17 -3.38 2.48
CA TYR A 428 -18.25 -4.38 3.55
C TYR A 428 -16.99 -4.39 4.39
N MET A 429 -17.10 -4.82 5.65
CA MET A 429 -15.94 -4.81 6.54
C MET A 429 -15.39 -6.21 6.80
N THR A 430 -14.07 -6.29 6.98
CA THR A 430 -13.35 -7.45 7.52
C THR A 430 -12.43 -7.03 8.66
N ASN A 431 -12.18 -7.93 9.62
CA ASN A 431 -11.20 -7.69 10.65
C ASN A 431 -9.76 -7.94 10.13
N LEU A 432 -9.16 -6.93 9.48
CA LEU A 432 -7.78 -7.02 8.99
C LEU A 432 -6.74 -7.36 10.07
N LYS A 433 -6.98 -7.02 11.35
CA LYS A 433 -6.05 -7.39 12.44
C LYS A 433 -6.01 -8.91 12.65
N GLU A 434 -7.11 -9.62 12.39
CA GLU A 434 -7.16 -11.09 12.39
C GLU A 434 -6.58 -11.71 11.12
N ARG A 435 -6.60 -10.99 10.00
CA ARG A 435 -6.11 -11.50 8.71
C ARG A 435 -4.60 -11.37 8.56
N PHE A 436 -3.96 -10.42 9.26
CA PHE A 436 -2.53 -10.19 9.19
C PHE A 436 -1.88 -10.39 10.56
N VAL A 437 -1.19 -11.52 10.69
CA VAL A 437 -0.52 -11.93 11.94
C VAL A 437 0.70 -11.06 12.23
N ASN A 438 1.43 -10.61 11.20
CA ASN A 438 2.61 -9.77 11.35
C ASN A 438 2.41 -8.42 10.66
N ARG A 439 2.31 -7.36 11.45
CA ARG A 439 2.00 -6.00 10.99
C ARG A 439 3.19 -5.04 11.05
N ASP A 440 4.35 -5.51 11.53
CA ASP A 440 5.54 -4.68 11.68
C ASP A 440 6.20 -4.33 10.34
N CYS A 441 5.97 -5.18 9.34
CA CYS A 441 6.51 -5.05 7.99
C CYS A 441 5.45 -5.13 6.91
N LEU A 442 4.23 -4.79 7.28
CA LEU A 442 3.10 -4.74 6.39
C LEU A 442 2.76 -3.28 6.12
N SER A 443 2.50 -2.95 4.87
CA SER A 443 1.91 -1.69 4.48
C SER A 443 0.82 -1.96 3.45
N VAL A 444 -0.41 -1.62 3.77
CA VAL A 444 -1.57 -1.82 2.91
C VAL A 444 -2.21 -0.47 2.68
N ARG A 445 -2.41 -0.10 1.40
CA ARG A 445 -3.25 1.02 1.04
C ARG A 445 -4.47 0.55 0.24
N ALA A 446 -5.64 0.86 0.77
CA ALA A 446 -6.92 0.57 0.16
C ALA A 446 -7.53 1.86 -0.41
N PHE A 447 -7.86 1.83 -1.70
CA PHE A 447 -8.62 2.86 -2.38
C PHE A 447 -10.03 2.31 -2.57
N LEU A 448 -11.01 2.91 -1.91
CA LEU A 448 -12.37 2.41 -1.83
C LEU A 448 -13.30 3.39 -2.56
N SER A 449 -14.00 2.93 -3.58
CA SER A 449 -15.05 3.73 -4.21
C SER A 449 -16.43 3.34 -3.69
N GLY A 450 -16.65 2.03 -3.51
CA GLY A 450 -17.91 1.47 -3.04
C GLY A 450 -19.04 1.54 -4.08
N GLU A 451 -18.76 1.80 -5.36
CA GLU A 451 -19.80 1.87 -6.40
C GLU A 451 -20.55 0.54 -6.58
N GLN A 452 -21.88 0.61 -6.61
CA GLN A 452 -22.75 -0.46 -7.07
C GLN A 452 -22.88 -0.37 -8.60
N PRO A 453 -22.36 -1.31 -9.40
CA PRO A 453 -22.57 -1.27 -10.85
C PRO A 453 -24.07 -1.49 -11.13
N VAL A 454 -24.76 -0.46 -11.63
CA VAL A 454 -26.17 -0.54 -12.05
C VAL A 454 -26.37 0.11 -13.43
N ASN A 455 -26.36 -0.66 -14.53
CA ASN A 455 -27.39 -0.65 -15.61
C ASN A 455 -27.01 -1.45 -16.87
N ILE A 456 -27.68 -2.60 -17.05
CA ILE A 456 -27.88 -3.39 -18.27
C ILE A 456 -29.24 -4.12 -18.09
N GLY A 457 -30.20 -3.90 -18.98
CA GLY A 457 -31.65 -4.08 -18.79
C GLY A 457 -32.21 -5.40 -18.20
N ILE A 458 -33.47 -5.28 -17.75
CA ILE A 458 -34.54 -6.25 -17.41
C ILE A 458 -34.21 -7.41 -16.43
N LEU A 459 -32.97 -7.89 -16.30
CA LEU A 459 -32.54 -8.83 -15.24
C LEU A 459 -32.04 -8.11 -13.95
N ASN A 460 -32.57 -6.90 -13.72
CA ASN A 460 -31.97 -5.85 -12.89
C ASN A 460 -32.01 -6.05 -11.36
N SER A 461 -32.83 -6.94 -10.81
CA SER A 461 -33.05 -7.02 -9.36
C SER A 461 -32.18 -8.05 -8.62
N ILE A 462 -31.60 -9.03 -9.32
CA ILE A 462 -30.98 -10.21 -8.67
C ILE A 462 -29.43 -10.14 -8.63
N PHE A 463 -28.77 -9.46 -9.59
CA PHE A 463 -27.33 -9.62 -9.82
C PHE A 463 -26.41 -8.42 -9.50
N ARG A 464 -26.90 -7.36 -8.82
CA ARG A 464 -26.14 -6.10 -8.72
C ARG A 464 -25.88 -5.61 -7.31
N ARG A 465 -24.81 -6.08 -6.68
CA ARG A 465 -24.21 -5.42 -5.51
C ARG A 465 -22.71 -5.75 -5.45
N PHE A 466 -21.88 -5.16 -6.31
CA PHE A 466 -20.42 -5.19 -6.13
C PHE A 466 -20.02 -4.05 -5.18
N ARG A 467 -19.13 -4.35 -4.24
CA ARG A 467 -18.92 -3.57 -3.02
C ARG A 467 -17.47 -3.72 -2.62
N ALA A 468 -16.76 -2.62 -2.38
CA ALA A 468 -15.40 -2.68 -1.85
C ALA A 468 -15.39 -3.37 -0.47
N PHE A 469 -14.22 -3.77 0.02
CA PHE A 469 -14.06 -4.13 1.43
C PHE A 469 -13.00 -3.30 2.16
N GLY A 470 -13.34 -2.91 3.39
CA GLY A 470 -12.52 -2.13 4.32
C GLY A 470 -12.37 -2.80 5.69
N HIS A 471 -11.84 -2.08 6.68
CA HIS A 471 -11.57 -2.63 8.01
C HIS A 471 -12.67 -2.41 9.07
N LEU A 472 -13.04 -3.47 9.81
CA LEU A 472 -14.10 -3.50 10.84
C LEU A 472 -14.00 -2.46 11.98
N GLY A 473 -12.87 -1.76 12.15
CA GLY A 473 -12.69 -0.71 13.15
C GLY A 473 -13.12 0.70 12.73
N PHE A 474 -13.46 0.93 11.46
CA PHE A 474 -13.81 2.25 10.96
C PHE A 474 -15.31 2.40 10.80
N VAL A 475 -15.94 2.98 11.82
CA VAL A 475 -17.40 3.08 11.93
C VAL A 475 -17.90 4.50 11.59
N SER A 476 -17.01 5.51 11.57
CA SER A 476 -17.41 6.87 11.24
C SER A 476 -17.78 6.98 9.76
N SER A 477 -19.03 7.36 9.49
CA SER A 477 -19.54 7.64 8.14
C SER A 477 -19.05 8.97 7.57
N GLU A 478 -18.23 9.73 8.29
CA GLU A 478 -17.84 11.10 7.93
C GLU A 478 -16.39 11.20 7.45
N LYS A 479 -15.51 10.29 7.88
CA LYS A 479 -14.11 10.30 7.46
C LYS A 479 -13.94 9.73 6.06
N THR A 480 -13.15 10.41 5.23
CA THR A 480 -12.73 9.92 3.91
C THR A 480 -11.44 9.13 3.97
N GLU A 481 -10.65 9.23 5.04
CA GLU A 481 -9.44 8.45 5.25
C GLU A 481 -9.39 7.89 6.68
N ASP A 482 -8.85 6.69 6.82
CA ASP A 482 -8.70 6.00 8.09
C ASP A 482 -7.42 5.14 8.13
N TYR A 483 -6.93 4.89 9.34
CA TYR A 483 -5.58 4.39 9.58
C TYR A 483 -5.54 3.32 10.68
N LEU A 484 -4.71 2.30 10.48
CA LEU A 484 -4.32 1.38 11.56
C LEU A 484 -2.82 1.43 11.78
N TRP A 485 -2.46 1.53 13.06
CA TRP A 485 -1.10 1.54 13.53
C TRP A 485 -0.70 0.18 14.10
N ASN A 486 0.58 -0.13 14.02
CA ASN A 486 1.17 -1.27 14.72
C ASN A 486 1.65 -0.83 16.10
N ASN A 487 2.19 -1.77 16.88
CA ASN A 487 2.64 -1.50 18.25
C ASN A 487 3.83 -0.51 18.32
N LYS A 488 4.44 -0.19 17.18
CA LYS A 488 5.55 0.76 17.04
C LYS A 488 5.08 2.15 16.56
N GLY A 489 3.77 2.39 16.50
CA GLY A 489 3.20 3.66 16.03
C GLY A 489 3.27 3.85 14.51
N ILE A 490 3.74 2.85 13.75
CA ILE A 490 3.82 2.94 12.29
C ILE A 490 2.48 2.50 11.68
N THR A 491 1.95 3.32 10.78
CA THR A 491 0.75 2.99 10.00
C THR A 491 1.05 1.80 9.08
N TRP A 492 0.31 0.71 9.25
CA TRP A 492 0.41 -0.48 8.40
C TRP A 492 -0.80 -0.68 7.49
N TYR A 493 -1.93 -0.01 7.77
CA TYR A 493 -3.11 0.03 6.92
C TYR A 493 -3.60 1.46 6.78
N THR A 494 -3.85 1.89 5.55
CA THR A 494 -4.55 3.13 5.23
C THR A 494 -5.70 2.79 4.29
N GLU A 495 -6.91 3.26 4.61
CA GLU A 495 -8.01 3.28 3.65
C GLU A 495 -8.40 4.70 3.29
N SER A 496 -8.81 4.88 2.03
CA SER A 496 -9.28 6.16 1.50
C SER A 496 -10.52 5.93 0.65
N MET A 497 -11.58 6.67 0.93
CA MET A 497 -12.86 6.67 0.23
C MET A 497 -12.84 7.71 -0.89
N HIS A 498 -13.28 7.32 -2.08
CA HIS A 498 -13.24 8.12 -3.30
C HIS A 498 -14.61 8.14 -3.96
N ASN A 499 -14.95 9.22 -4.67
CA ASN A 499 -16.19 9.32 -5.46
C ASN A 499 -15.94 8.99 -6.93
N ASP A 500 -15.28 7.85 -7.18
CA ASP A 500 -15.01 7.33 -8.52
C ASP A 500 -15.90 6.12 -8.83
N THR A 501 -15.94 5.74 -10.10
CA THR A 501 -16.56 4.47 -10.50
C THR A 501 -15.61 3.30 -10.28
N HIS A 502 -16.17 2.12 -10.02
CA HIS A 502 -15.43 0.90 -9.70
C HIS A 502 -14.32 0.63 -10.72
N GLY A 503 -14.60 0.78 -12.02
CA GLY A 503 -13.62 0.52 -13.10
C GLY A 503 -12.60 1.64 -13.36
N ARG A 504 -12.73 2.82 -12.72
CA ARG A 504 -11.80 3.95 -12.90
C ARG A 504 -10.75 4.05 -11.80
N ILE A 505 -11.03 3.47 -10.64
CA ILE A 505 -10.19 3.61 -9.43
C ILE A 505 -8.82 2.95 -9.53
N ASP A 506 -8.61 1.97 -10.42
CA ASP A 506 -7.26 1.47 -10.62
C ASP A 506 -6.41 2.48 -11.39
N ASN A 507 -6.91 3.07 -12.48
CA ASN A 507 -6.16 4.02 -13.31
C ASN A 507 -5.87 5.37 -12.62
N ASN A 508 -6.85 5.95 -11.91
CA ASN A 508 -6.74 7.31 -11.38
C ASN A 508 -5.74 7.47 -10.22
N TYR A 509 -5.34 6.35 -9.59
CA TYR A 509 -4.61 6.38 -8.31
C TYR A 509 -3.23 5.75 -8.39
N HIS A 510 -2.70 5.51 -9.60
CA HIS A 510 -1.35 4.98 -9.79
C HIS A 510 -0.27 5.85 -9.15
N ASP A 511 -0.35 7.18 -9.30
CA ASP A 511 0.66 8.09 -8.74
C ASP A 511 0.66 8.05 -7.20
N LEU A 512 -0.53 8.07 -6.58
CA LEU A 512 -0.65 7.92 -5.13
C LEU A 512 -0.15 6.56 -4.64
N ALA A 513 -0.43 5.49 -5.41
CA ALA A 513 0.08 4.17 -5.11
C ALA A 513 1.62 4.12 -5.20
N VAL A 514 2.23 4.68 -6.25
CA VAL A 514 3.70 4.76 -6.39
C VAL A 514 4.31 5.57 -5.25
N GLN A 515 3.74 6.73 -4.90
CA GLN A 515 4.19 7.53 -3.76
C GLN A 515 4.12 6.75 -2.45
N HIS A 516 3.00 6.06 -2.21
CA HIS A 516 2.81 5.24 -1.02
C HIS A 516 3.80 4.05 -0.97
N PHE A 517 4.08 3.41 -2.10
CA PHE A 517 5.09 2.35 -2.18
C PHE A 517 6.46 2.89 -1.81
N VAL A 518 6.91 4.00 -2.43
CA VAL A 518 8.21 4.61 -2.12
C VAL A 518 8.30 5.00 -0.64
N ALA A 519 7.23 5.56 -0.07
CA ALA A 519 7.17 5.86 1.37
C ALA A 519 7.28 4.59 2.23
N SER A 520 6.54 3.54 1.89
CA SER A 520 6.57 2.26 2.59
C SER A 520 7.96 1.62 2.55
N MET A 521 8.65 1.68 1.42
CA MET A 521 10.01 1.14 1.28
C MET A 521 11.04 1.90 2.13
N LYS A 522 10.78 3.17 2.48
CA LYS A 522 11.62 3.97 3.38
C LYS A 522 11.27 3.77 4.85
N LEU A 523 10.00 3.60 5.17
CA LEU A 523 9.50 3.53 6.55
C LEU A 523 9.55 2.11 7.13
N LEU A 524 9.30 1.08 6.32
CA LEU A 524 9.33 -0.29 6.80
C LEU A 524 10.77 -0.75 7.05
N PRO A 525 11.04 -1.40 8.19
CA PRO A 525 12.39 -1.86 8.50
C PRO A 525 12.83 -2.93 7.50
N CYS A 526 14.12 -2.93 7.16
CA CYS A 526 14.68 -3.84 6.16
C CYS A 526 14.81 -5.28 6.67
N ALA A 527 14.76 -5.48 7.98
CA ALA A 527 14.57 -6.77 8.63
C ALA A 527 13.54 -6.64 9.76
N CYS A 528 12.48 -7.44 9.69
CA CYS A 528 11.42 -7.44 10.70
C CYS A 528 11.81 -8.34 11.86
N GLY A 529 11.60 -7.89 13.09
CA GLY A 529 11.81 -8.71 14.28
C GLY A 529 13.20 -8.62 14.92
N THR A 530 14.10 -7.76 14.43
CA THR A 530 15.15 -7.25 15.32
C THR A 530 14.48 -6.29 16.29
N LYS A 531 14.57 -6.60 17.60
CA LYS A 531 14.32 -5.56 18.61
C LYS A 531 15.28 -4.41 18.27
N LEU A 532 14.73 -3.21 18.12
CA LEU A 532 15.56 -2.01 18.24
C LEU A 532 15.95 -1.98 19.72
N GLU A 533 17.13 -2.46 20.04
CA GLU A 533 17.74 -2.33 21.36
C GLU A 533 18.13 -0.87 21.64
#